data_AF-A0A1N7JEH4-F1
#
_entry.id   AF-A0A1N7JEH4-F1
#
_cell.length_a   1.000
_cell.length_b   1.000
_cell.length_c   1.000
_cell.angle_alpha   90.00
_cell.angle_beta   90.00
_cell.angle_gamma   90.00
#
_symmetry.space_group_name_H-M   'P 1'
#
loop_
_entity.id
_entity.type
_entity.pdbx_description
1 polymer ?
#
loop_
_entity_poly.entity_id
_entity_poly.type
_entity_poly.pdbx_seq_one_letter_code
_entity_poly.pdbx_strand_id
1 'polypeptide(L)'
;MDRSGEAGGNLVRKPLEQGSLDDSYPENVQGDADFNVGGVERLLPDELQLEQLVSYMDATYPLEGEPSDRYLALLPDRLTHAAMLMLGSAVDHAMPGVAYAGGVSVSEVDLGALFTPSHPSGAWAVSCAAGLGPQAREFLWRPEVAGAAELSGTTILDIADPAAAAAAVRSARGSGATHVVLWGLGTLPDTTLLTFPSAEGQEATVVQTREEYVTRGWISTRTQARRRVRDAADVLRSAAGRNAG
;
A
#
# COMPACT_ATOMS: atom_id res chain seq x y z
N MET A 1 -43.81 -39.78 -11.13
CA MET A 1 -43.73 -39.41 -9.71
C MET A 1 -42.29 -39.03 -9.42
N ASP A 2 -41.91 -37.86 -8.96
CA ASP A 2 -42.44 -36.50 -8.95
C ASP A 2 -41.16 -35.70 -8.65
N ARG A 3 -40.73 -34.82 -9.56
CA ARG A 3 -39.58 -33.93 -9.33
C ARG A 3 -40.12 -32.71 -8.59
N SER A 4 -40.17 -32.77 -7.27
CA SER A 4 -40.36 -31.58 -6.44
C SER A 4 -39.06 -30.78 -6.46
N GLY A 5 -38.95 -29.88 -7.43
CA GLY A 5 -37.97 -28.81 -7.42
C GLY A 5 -38.27 -27.87 -6.26
N GLU A 6 -37.48 -27.96 -5.18
CA GLU A 6 -37.39 -26.86 -4.25
C GLU A 6 -36.75 -25.69 -4.96
N ALA A 7 -37.50 -24.60 -5.03
CA ALA A 7 -37.08 -23.33 -5.58
C ALA A 7 -35.77 -22.93 -4.90
N GLY A 8 -34.69 -22.90 -5.69
CA GLY A 8 -33.43 -22.28 -5.30
C GLY A 8 -33.69 -20.81 -5.01
N GLY A 9 -33.99 -20.52 -3.75
CA GLY A 9 -34.04 -19.18 -3.22
C GLY A 9 -32.75 -18.49 -3.61
N ASN A 10 -32.88 -17.29 -4.16
CA ASN A 10 -31.77 -16.45 -4.54
C ASN A 10 -30.96 -16.15 -3.26
N LEU A 11 -30.01 -17.04 -2.92
CA LEU A 11 -29.07 -16.89 -1.83
C LEU A 11 -28.09 -15.81 -2.25
N VAL A 12 -28.54 -14.56 -2.18
CA VAL A 12 -27.63 -13.43 -2.03
C VAL A 12 -26.92 -13.69 -0.71
N ARG A 13 -25.77 -14.37 -0.75
CA ARG A 13 -24.90 -14.48 0.43
C ARG A 13 -24.64 -13.05 0.87
N LYS A 14 -25.10 -12.70 2.07
CA LYS A 14 -24.75 -11.42 2.67
C LYS A 14 -23.22 -11.28 2.63
N PRO A 15 -22.69 -10.09 2.32
CA PRO A 15 -21.26 -9.83 2.50
C PRO A 15 -20.84 -10.31 3.89
N LEU A 16 -19.72 -11.02 3.97
CA LEU A 16 -19.19 -11.50 5.25
C LEU A 16 -18.89 -10.29 6.13
N GLU A 17 -19.33 -10.34 7.39
CA GLU A 17 -19.01 -9.32 8.38
C GLU A 17 -17.57 -9.50 8.87
N GLN A 18 -16.92 -8.40 9.28
CA GLN A 18 -15.58 -8.44 9.87
C GLN A 18 -15.63 -9.19 11.21
N GLY A 19 -14.83 -10.25 11.35
CA GLY A 19 -14.73 -11.01 12.59
C GLY A 19 -13.79 -10.37 13.63
N SER A 20 -13.93 -10.81 14.88
CA SER A 20 -13.09 -10.43 16.04
C SER A 20 -12.01 -11.48 16.29
N LEU A 21 -10.90 -11.12 16.95
CA LEU A 21 -9.89 -12.09 17.42
C LEU A 21 -10.45 -13.10 18.43
N ASP A 22 -11.54 -12.77 19.11
CA ASP A 22 -12.19 -13.65 20.09
C ASP A 22 -13.14 -14.68 19.44
N ASP A 23 -13.37 -14.58 18.12
CA ASP A 23 -14.20 -15.54 17.40
C ASP A 23 -13.43 -16.85 17.15
N SER A 24 -14.17 -17.96 16.99
CA SER A 24 -13.57 -19.24 16.61
C SER A 24 -13.41 -19.31 15.09
N TYR A 25 -12.18 -19.47 14.63
CA TYR A 25 -11.85 -19.68 13.22
C TYR A 25 -11.26 -21.08 13.00
N PRO A 26 -11.56 -21.74 11.87
CA PRO A 26 -10.90 -22.99 11.52
C PRO A 26 -9.39 -22.76 11.32
N GLU A 27 -8.59 -23.72 11.77
CA GLU A 27 -7.15 -23.72 11.54
C GLU A 27 -6.87 -24.11 10.08
N ASN A 28 -6.43 -23.16 9.26
CA ASN A 28 -6.19 -23.39 7.84
C ASN A 28 -4.76 -23.91 7.63
N VAL A 29 -4.57 -25.22 7.83
CA VAL A 29 -3.31 -25.92 7.54
C VAL A 29 -3.28 -26.41 6.10
N GLN A 30 -2.26 -26.00 5.34
CA GLN A 30 -2.12 -26.40 3.95
C GLN A 30 -1.89 -27.92 3.84
N GLY A 31 -2.82 -28.63 3.19
CA GLY A 31 -2.79 -30.10 3.04
C GLY A 31 -3.80 -30.85 3.92
N ASP A 32 -4.54 -30.17 4.79
CA ASP A 32 -5.65 -30.74 5.56
C ASP A 32 -6.93 -30.88 4.69
N ALA A 33 -7.73 -31.91 4.94
CA ALA A 33 -9.03 -32.12 4.30
C ALA A 33 -10.07 -31.06 4.74
N ASP A 34 -9.89 -30.50 5.94
CA ASP A 34 -10.72 -29.44 6.50
C ASP A 34 -10.17 -28.03 6.19
N PHE A 35 -9.26 -27.91 5.21
CA PHE A 35 -8.74 -26.62 4.77
C PHE A 35 -9.86 -25.73 4.22
N ASN A 36 -10.02 -24.55 4.83
CA ASN A 36 -10.98 -23.55 4.39
C ASN A 36 -10.25 -22.36 3.77
N VAL A 37 -10.84 -21.79 2.71
CA VAL A 37 -10.35 -20.55 2.10
C VAL A 37 -11.13 -19.38 2.69
N GLY A 38 -10.41 -18.42 3.28
CA GLY A 38 -11.01 -17.28 3.97
C GLY A 38 -11.53 -17.61 5.36
N GLY A 39 -12.29 -16.68 5.92
CA GLY A 39 -13.04 -16.96 7.13
C GLY A 39 -14.37 -17.63 6.79
N VAL A 40 -14.67 -18.70 7.50
CA VAL A 40 -15.97 -19.38 7.43
C VAL A 40 -16.96 -18.49 8.20
N GLU A 41 -18.09 -18.13 7.59
CA GLU A 41 -19.16 -17.27 8.15
C GLU A 41 -18.82 -15.79 8.41
N ARG A 42 -17.53 -15.41 8.54
CA ARG A 42 -17.03 -14.03 8.73
C ARG A 42 -15.69 -13.81 8.01
N LEU A 43 -15.27 -12.55 7.80
CA LEU A 43 -13.91 -12.24 7.39
C LEU A 43 -12.94 -12.40 8.57
N LEU A 44 -11.74 -12.91 8.32
CA LEU A 44 -10.68 -12.96 9.33
C LEU A 44 -10.30 -11.53 9.79
N PRO A 45 -9.95 -11.31 11.08
CA PRO A 45 -9.24 -10.13 11.54
C PRO A 45 -7.96 -9.87 10.74
N ASP A 46 -7.52 -8.62 10.65
CA ASP A 46 -6.34 -8.25 9.85
C ASP A 46 -5.09 -9.06 10.26
N GLU A 47 -4.94 -9.34 11.56
CA GLU A 47 -3.86 -10.16 12.13
C GLU A 47 -3.87 -11.59 11.59
N LEU A 48 -5.04 -12.26 11.61
CA LEU A 48 -5.17 -13.61 11.09
C LEU A 48 -5.10 -13.65 9.56
N GLN A 49 -5.56 -12.60 8.87
CA GLN A 49 -5.33 -12.45 7.43
C GLN A 49 -3.83 -12.37 7.12
N LEU A 50 -3.07 -11.59 7.87
CA LEU A 50 -1.63 -11.51 7.70
C LEU A 50 -0.95 -12.86 7.94
N GLU A 51 -1.32 -13.58 9.00
CA GLU A 51 -0.74 -14.89 9.29
C GLU A 51 -0.93 -15.86 8.12
N GLN A 52 -2.12 -15.88 7.53
CA GLN A 52 -2.41 -16.70 6.35
C GLN A 52 -1.59 -16.26 5.11
N LEU A 53 -1.45 -14.96 4.89
CA LEU A 53 -0.63 -14.43 3.80
C LEU A 53 0.85 -14.77 4.00
N VAL A 54 1.39 -14.57 5.21
CA VAL A 54 2.78 -14.90 5.55
C VAL A 54 3.02 -16.39 5.36
N SER A 55 2.14 -17.24 5.87
CA SER A 55 2.26 -18.70 5.72
C SER A 55 2.35 -19.11 4.25
N TYR A 56 1.48 -18.58 3.39
CA TYR A 56 1.51 -18.86 1.96
C TYR A 56 2.78 -18.33 1.28
N MET A 57 3.21 -17.11 1.63
CA MET A 57 4.39 -16.46 1.07
C MET A 57 5.67 -17.20 1.45
N ASP A 58 5.80 -17.64 2.70
CA ASP A 58 6.96 -18.40 3.18
C ASP A 58 7.05 -19.78 2.50
N ALA A 59 5.90 -20.44 2.27
CA ALA A 59 5.84 -21.73 1.60
C ALA A 59 6.12 -21.64 0.08
N THR A 60 5.62 -20.60 -0.58
CA THR A 60 5.61 -20.51 -2.06
C THR A 60 6.73 -19.64 -2.63
N TYR A 61 7.14 -18.61 -1.88
CA TYR A 61 8.15 -17.64 -2.27
C TYR A 61 9.18 -17.45 -1.15
N PRO A 62 9.88 -18.52 -0.74
CA PRO A 62 10.82 -18.47 0.37
C PRO A 62 11.88 -17.40 0.12
N LEU A 63 12.15 -16.61 1.16
CA LEU A 63 13.13 -15.55 1.12
C LEU A 63 14.36 -15.96 1.96
N GLU A 64 15.51 -16.07 1.30
CA GLU A 64 16.80 -16.27 1.96
C GLU A 64 17.57 -14.93 1.96
N GLY A 65 17.67 -14.31 3.14
CA GLY A 65 18.35 -13.02 3.29
C GLY A 65 17.52 -11.81 2.82
N GLU A 66 18.18 -10.79 2.29
CA GLU A 66 17.53 -9.56 1.83
C GLU A 66 16.76 -9.76 0.51
N PRO A 67 15.56 -9.20 0.37
CA PRO A 67 14.76 -9.35 -0.85
C PRO A 67 15.40 -8.64 -2.03
N SER A 68 15.56 -9.38 -3.13
CA SER A 68 16.00 -8.81 -4.40
C SER A 68 15.00 -7.78 -4.94
N ASP A 69 15.48 -6.87 -5.80
CA ASP A 69 14.65 -5.91 -6.53
C ASP A 69 13.45 -6.58 -7.23
N ARG A 70 13.70 -7.70 -7.92
CA ARG A 70 12.66 -8.48 -8.59
C ARG A 70 11.66 -9.11 -7.61
N TYR A 71 12.12 -9.55 -6.43
CA TYR A 71 11.22 -10.10 -5.42
C TYR A 71 10.21 -9.04 -4.97
N LEU A 72 10.70 -7.84 -4.65
CA LEU A 72 9.87 -6.71 -4.22
C LEU A 72 8.96 -6.20 -5.34
N ALA A 73 9.45 -6.15 -6.58
CA ALA A 73 8.65 -5.78 -7.74
C ALA A 73 7.43 -6.70 -7.96
N LEU A 74 7.59 -8.00 -7.74
CA LEU A 74 6.53 -8.99 -7.87
C LEU A 74 5.66 -9.13 -6.61
N LEU A 75 6.05 -8.51 -5.50
CA LEU A 75 5.38 -8.69 -4.22
C LEU A 75 3.90 -8.27 -4.25
N PRO A 76 3.50 -7.14 -4.83
CA PRO A 76 2.09 -6.75 -4.88
C PRO A 76 1.19 -7.79 -5.60
N ASP A 77 1.69 -8.37 -6.69
CA ASP A 77 0.99 -9.41 -7.44
C ASP A 77 0.88 -10.70 -6.63
N ARG A 78 1.99 -11.13 -6.02
CA ARG A 78 2.02 -12.31 -5.14
C ARG A 78 1.09 -12.18 -3.95
N LEU A 79 1.03 -11.00 -3.33
CA LEU A 79 0.10 -10.74 -2.22
C LEU A 79 -1.35 -10.74 -2.68
N THR A 80 -1.63 -10.24 -3.87
CA THR A 80 -2.98 -10.29 -4.47
C THR A 80 -3.38 -11.74 -4.73
N HIS A 81 -2.50 -12.54 -5.34
CA HIS A 81 -2.71 -13.96 -5.58
C HIS A 81 -2.88 -14.76 -4.29
N ALA A 82 -2.02 -14.52 -3.29
CA ALA A 82 -2.12 -15.13 -1.96
C ALA A 82 -3.46 -14.77 -1.29
N ALA A 83 -3.90 -13.51 -1.39
CA ALA A 83 -5.19 -13.09 -0.85
C ALA A 83 -6.36 -13.80 -1.54
N MET A 84 -6.31 -13.97 -2.87
CA MET A 84 -7.34 -14.71 -3.62
C MET A 84 -7.44 -16.17 -3.17
N LEU A 85 -6.30 -16.83 -2.93
CA LEU A 85 -6.24 -18.24 -2.55
C LEU A 85 -6.51 -18.50 -1.07
N MET A 86 -5.98 -17.66 -0.19
CA MET A 86 -6.01 -17.88 1.26
C MET A 86 -7.18 -17.19 1.94
N LEU A 87 -7.62 -16.04 1.42
CA LEU A 87 -8.67 -15.22 2.02
C LEU A 87 -10.00 -15.30 1.25
N GLY A 88 -9.98 -15.90 0.06
CA GLY A 88 -11.15 -16.13 -0.78
C GLY A 88 -11.56 -14.97 -1.66
N SER A 89 -12.48 -15.25 -2.57
CA SER A 89 -12.91 -14.33 -3.63
C SER A 89 -13.79 -13.17 -3.15
N ALA A 90 -14.30 -13.22 -1.90
CA ALA A 90 -15.18 -12.21 -1.33
C ALA A 90 -14.45 -10.92 -0.91
N VAL A 91 -13.11 -10.90 -0.94
CA VAL A 91 -12.32 -9.78 -0.42
C VAL A 91 -11.67 -9.06 -1.61
N ASP A 92 -12.10 -7.82 -1.93
CA ASP A 92 -11.64 -6.91 -3.02
C ASP A 92 -10.80 -7.62 -4.10
N HIS A 93 -9.70 -7.14 -4.70
CA HIS A 93 -8.57 -7.86 -5.38
C HIS A 93 -7.74 -6.83 -6.16
N ALA A 94 -8.14 -5.55 -6.13
CA ALA A 94 -7.31 -4.48 -6.66
C ALA A 94 -5.98 -4.44 -5.92
N MET A 95 -4.90 -4.37 -6.70
CA MET A 95 -3.53 -4.27 -6.21
C MET A 95 -3.44 -3.12 -5.18
N PRO A 96 -2.83 -3.34 -4.01
CA PRO A 96 -2.97 -2.40 -2.90
C PRO A 96 -2.54 -0.96 -3.22
N GLY A 97 -1.49 -0.81 -4.03
CA GLY A 97 -0.98 0.50 -4.46
C GLY A 97 -1.79 1.17 -5.57
N VAL A 98 -2.61 0.45 -6.35
CA VAL A 98 -3.37 1.06 -7.48
C VAL A 98 -4.81 1.39 -7.15
N ALA A 99 -5.29 1.03 -5.94
CA ALA A 99 -6.68 1.24 -5.54
C ALA A 99 -7.14 2.70 -5.64
N TYR A 100 -6.21 3.64 -5.63
CA TYR A 100 -6.48 5.08 -5.63
C TYR A 100 -5.84 5.83 -6.80
N ALA A 101 -5.15 5.15 -7.72
CA ALA A 101 -4.38 5.83 -8.77
C ALA A 101 -5.29 6.65 -9.73
N GLY A 102 -6.57 6.31 -9.87
CA GLY A 102 -7.59 7.18 -10.46
C GLY A 102 -7.19 7.83 -11.79
N GLY A 103 -7.35 9.16 -11.88
CA GLY A 103 -7.04 9.97 -13.06
C GLY A 103 -5.64 10.60 -13.06
N VAL A 104 -4.72 10.12 -12.22
CA VAL A 104 -3.37 10.68 -12.13
C VAL A 104 -2.62 10.51 -13.46
N SER A 105 -1.99 11.59 -13.94
CA SER A 105 -1.10 11.52 -15.10
C SER A 105 0.35 11.39 -14.64
N VAL A 106 1.13 10.57 -15.35
CA VAL A 106 2.56 10.39 -15.09
C VAL A 106 3.36 10.85 -16.30
N SER A 107 4.36 11.70 -16.06
CA SER A 107 5.34 12.11 -17.08
C SER A 107 6.75 11.95 -16.57
N GLU A 108 7.67 11.52 -17.44
CA GLU A 108 9.10 11.48 -17.11
C GLU A 108 9.70 12.87 -17.35
N VAL A 109 10.45 13.36 -16.35
CA VAL A 109 11.20 14.63 -16.37
C VAL A 109 12.65 14.36 -15.99
N ASP A 110 13.55 15.32 -16.21
CA ASP A 110 15.00 15.15 -16.01
C ASP A 110 15.39 14.59 -14.62
N LEU A 111 14.59 14.86 -13.59
CA LEU A 111 14.86 14.42 -12.21
C LEU A 111 14.15 13.12 -11.82
N GLY A 112 13.18 12.64 -12.60
CA GLY A 112 12.40 11.45 -12.28
C GLY A 112 10.97 11.49 -12.84
N ALA A 113 10.05 10.79 -12.18
CA ALA A 113 8.66 10.72 -12.63
C ALA A 113 7.80 11.76 -11.90
N LEU A 114 7.05 12.57 -12.64
CA LEU A 114 6.13 13.55 -12.13
C LEU A 114 4.70 13.00 -12.17
N PHE A 115 4.08 12.90 -10.99
CA PHE A 115 2.70 12.49 -10.80
C PHE A 115 1.84 13.73 -10.61
N THR A 116 0.94 13.99 -11.55
CA THR A 116 0.00 15.11 -11.50
C THR A 116 -1.41 14.56 -11.29
N PRO A 117 -2.07 14.90 -10.16
CA PRO A 117 -3.41 14.43 -9.86
C PRO A 117 -4.45 15.08 -10.77
N SER A 118 -5.62 14.45 -10.90
CA SER A 118 -6.72 14.95 -11.73
C SER A 118 -7.26 16.31 -11.26
N HIS A 119 -7.16 16.59 -9.96
CA HIS A 119 -7.54 17.86 -9.34
C HIS A 119 -6.38 18.45 -8.51
N PRO A 120 -5.40 19.13 -9.14
CA PRO A 120 -4.26 19.69 -8.43
C PRO A 120 -4.68 20.81 -7.47
N SER A 121 -4.23 20.71 -6.22
CA SER A 121 -4.42 21.73 -5.18
C SER A 121 -3.40 22.87 -5.25
N GLY A 122 -2.35 22.70 -6.06
CA GLY A 122 -1.16 23.55 -6.07
C GLY A 122 -0.08 23.13 -5.07
N ALA A 123 -0.34 22.11 -4.23
CA ALA A 123 0.66 21.55 -3.32
C ALA A 123 1.67 20.68 -4.07
N TRP A 124 2.89 20.61 -3.52
CA TRP A 124 3.99 19.82 -4.08
C TRP A 124 4.65 18.92 -3.04
N ALA A 125 5.10 17.76 -3.50
CA ALA A 125 5.96 16.87 -2.74
C ALA A 125 7.06 16.26 -3.62
N VAL A 126 8.11 15.78 -2.97
CA VAL A 126 9.16 14.97 -3.58
C VAL A 126 9.18 13.62 -2.87
N SER A 127 8.97 12.53 -3.59
CA SER A 127 9.06 11.17 -3.05
C SER A 127 10.39 10.52 -3.39
N CYS A 128 10.95 9.74 -2.47
CA CYS A 128 12.17 8.99 -2.70
C CYS A 128 12.17 7.66 -1.91
N ALA A 129 12.39 6.55 -2.62
CA ALA A 129 12.53 5.23 -2.03
C ALA A 129 13.96 4.69 -2.24
N ALA A 130 14.94 5.31 -1.56
CA ALA A 130 16.37 5.11 -1.81
C ALA A 130 16.85 3.65 -1.63
N GLY A 131 16.15 2.84 -0.84
CA GLY A 131 16.47 1.43 -0.62
C GLY A 131 15.89 0.47 -1.66
N LEU A 132 15.07 0.95 -2.60
CA LEU A 132 14.47 0.10 -3.62
C LEU A 132 15.25 0.15 -4.93
N GLY A 133 15.38 -1.01 -5.58
CA GLY A 133 15.84 -1.06 -6.97
C GLY A 133 14.79 -0.51 -7.95
N PRO A 134 15.15 -0.40 -9.24
CA PRO A 134 14.31 0.25 -10.24
C PRO A 134 12.97 -0.47 -10.45
N GLN A 135 12.93 -1.80 -10.45
CA GLN A 135 11.68 -2.54 -10.65
C GLN A 135 10.78 -2.45 -9.42
N ALA A 136 11.34 -2.59 -8.22
CA ALA A 136 10.59 -2.43 -6.99
C ALA A 136 10.02 -1.02 -6.87
N ARG A 137 10.79 0.00 -7.25
CA ARG A 137 10.30 1.37 -7.29
C ARG A 137 9.12 1.53 -8.26
N GLU A 138 9.17 0.91 -9.43
CA GLU A 138 8.10 0.95 -10.43
C GLU A 138 6.82 0.22 -9.99
N PHE A 139 6.94 -0.99 -9.47
CA PHE A 139 5.78 -1.87 -9.25
C PHE A 139 5.28 -1.88 -7.81
N LEU A 140 6.11 -1.52 -6.82
CA LEU A 140 5.73 -1.47 -5.41
C LEU A 140 5.49 -0.02 -4.95
N TRP A 141 6.44 0.89 -5.20
CA TRP A 141 6.42 2.24 -4.61
C TRP A 141 5.59 3.25 -5.40
N ARG A 142 5.88 3.41 -6.69
CA ARG A 142 5.22 4.41 -7.56
C ARG A 142 3.68 4.29 -7.60
N PRO A 143 3.06 3.10 -7.51
CA PRO A 143 1.61 3.00 -7.38
C PRO A 143 1.09 3.71 -6.13
N GLU A 144 1.75 3.54 -4.99
CA GLU A 144 1.37 4.21 -3.74
C GLU A 144 1.55 5.73 -3.84
N VAL A 145 2.63 6.18 -4.48
CA VAL A 145 2.86 7.60 -4.78
C VAL A 145 1.74 8.16 -5.65
N ALA A 146 1.35 7.44 -6.70
CA ALA A 146 0.26 7.81 -7.60
C ALA A 146 -1.07 7.92 -6.86
N GLY A 147 -1.39 6.95 -6.00
CA GLY A 147 -2.59 6.97 -5.17
C GLY A 147 -2.60 8.11 -4.14
N ALA A 148 -1.45 8.40 -3.53
CA ALA A 148 -1.33 9.50 -2.57
C ALA A 148 -1.46 10.87 -3.26
N ALA A 149 -0.90 11.01 -4.47
CA ALA A 149 -1.05 12.21 -5.30
C ALA A 149 -2.53 12.47 -5.60
N GLU A 150 -3.24 11.46 -6.12
CA GLU A 150 -4.65 11.57 -6.49
C GLU A 150 -5.55 11.90 -5.29
N LEU A 151 -5.39 11.21 -4.16
CA LEU A 151 -6.20 11.44 -2.96
C LEU A 151 -5.96 12.80 -2.30
N SER A 152 -4.73 13.33 -2.39
CA SER A 152 -4.36 14.60 -1.74
C SER A 152 -4.48 15.82 -2.64
N GLY A 153 -4.57 15.62 -3.97
CA GLY A 153 -4.44 16.69 -4.95
C GLY A 153 -3.02 17.27 -5.03
N THR A 154 -2.02 16.60 -4.44
CA THR A 154 -0.62 17.05 -4.46
C THR A 154 0.09 16.58 -5.72
N THR A 155 0.85 17.47 -6.37
CA THR A 155 1.78 17.08 -7.43
C THR A 155 3.04 16.48 -6.80
N ILE A 156 3.41 15.26 -7.17
CA ILE A 156 4.54 14.54 -6.56
C ILE A 156 5.62 14.25 -7.59
N LEU A 157 6.86 14.70 -7.33
CA LEU A 157 8.03 14.34 -8.12
C LEU A 157 8.77 13.18 -7.43
N ASP A 158 8.74 12.00 -8.04
CA ASP A 158 9.42 10.81 -7.54
C ASP A 158 10.85 10.73 -8.11
N ILE A 159 11.85 10.80 -7.23
CA ILE A 159 13.28 10.75 -7.57
C ILE A 159 13.90 9.40 -7.21
N ALA A 160 14.94 9.01 -7.97
CA ALA A 160 15.66 7.75 -7.75
C ALA A 160 16.71 7.88 -6.62
N ASP A 161 17.46 8.96 -6.68
CA ASP A 161 18.63 9.20 -5.86
C ASP A 161 18.31 10.27 -4.80
N PRO A 162 18.45 9.98 -3.50
CA PRO A 162 18.23 10.97 -2.46
C PRO A 162 19.10 12.22 -2.61
N ALA A 163 20.26 12.14 -3.28
CA ALA A 163 21.10 13.31 -3.56
C ALA A 163 20.42 14.33 -4.49
N ALA A 164 19.41 13.91 -5.27
CA ALA A 164 18.64 14.79 -6.14
C ALA A 164 17.55 15.58 -5.40
N ALA A 165 17.28 15.31 -4.12
CA ALA A 165 16.19 15.93 -3.36
C ALA A 165 16.25 17.46 -3.36
N ALA A 166 17.42 18.04 -3.14
CA ALA A 166 17.59 19.50 -3.16
C ALA A 166 17.30 20.11 -4.54
N ALA A 167 17.66 19.42 -5.63
CA ALA A 167 17.34 19.84 -6.99
C ALA A 167 15.85 19.72 -7.29
N ALA A 168 15.21 18.65 -6.85
CA ALA A 168 13.78 18.43 -6.97
C ALA A 168 12.96 19.51 -6.24
N VAL A 169 13.34 19.88 -5.02
CA VAL A 169 12.71 20.98 -4.27
C VAL A 169 12.85 22.31 -5.01
N ARG A 170 14.03 22.60 -5.60
CA ARG A 170 14.21 23.82 -6.41
C ARG A 170 13.33 23.80 -7.66
N SER A 171 13.21 22.65 -8.33
CA SER A 171 12.33 22.49 -9.50
C SER A 171 10.85 22.72 -9.15
N ALA A 172 10.38 22.13 -8.04
CA ALA A 172 9.03 22.35 -7.53
C ALA A 172 8.77 23.84 -7.20
N ARG A 173 9.72 24.51 -6.53
CA ARG A 173 9.62 25.95 -6.24
C ARG A 173 9.62 26.81 -7.50
N GLY A 174 10.42 26.45 -8.51
CA GLY A 174 10.40 27.08 -9.83
C GLY A 174 9.06 26.93 -10.54
N SER A 175 8.30 25.88 -10.21
CA SER A 175 6.94 25.61 -10.68
C SER A 175 5.84 26.26 -9.83
N GLY A 176 6.21 27.13 -8.88
CA GLY A 176 5.28 27.89 -8.03
C GLY A 176 5.00 27.28 -6.66
N ALA A 177 5.68 26.19 -6.27
CA ALA A 177 5.52 25.63 -4.93
C ALA A 177 6.06 26.58 -3.84
N THR A 178 5.22 26.96 -2.89
CA THR A 178 5.63 27.74 -1.70
C THR A 178 6.18 26.83 -0.59
N HIS A 179 5.67 25.61 -0.51
CA HIS A 179 6.12 24.57 0.42
C HIS A 179 6.22 23.24 -0.33
N VAL A 180 7.21 22.42 0.03
CA VAL A 180 7.45 21.11 -0.60
C VAL A 180 7.65 20.09 0.51
N VAL A 181 6.81 19.07 0.53
CA VAL A 181 6.95 17.94 1.45
C VAL A 181 7.99 16.97 0.89
N LEU A 182 8.99 16.61 1.70
CA LEU A 182 9.89 15.50 1.38
C LEU A 182 9.31 14.21 1.96
N TRP A 183 9.07 13.20 1.12
CA TRP A 183 8.50 11.90 1.48
C TRP A 183 9.50 10.76 1.22
N GLY A 184 10.01 10.15 2.29
CA GLY A 184 10.97 9.06 2.23
C GLY A 184 10.38 7.70 2.62
N LEU A 185 10.77 6.65 1.90
CA LEU A 185 10.69 5.27 2.40
C LEU A 185 12.00 4.94 3.15
N GLY A 186 11.91 4.57 4.43
CA GLY A 186 13.09 4.31 5.25
C GLY A 186 13.71 5.59 5.79
N THR A 187 14.69 6.14 5.07
CA THR A 187 15.39 7.36 5.47
C THR A 187 15.70 8.22 4.27
N LEU A 188 15.46 9.52 4.43
CA LEU A 188 15.82 10.54 3.48
C LEU A 188 16.27 11.79 4.28
N PRO A 189 17.32 12.53 3.87
CA PRO A 189 17.73 13.76 4.55
C PRO A 189 16.63 14.83 4.50
N ASP A 190 16.52 15.62 5.58
CA ASP A 190 15.55 16.73 5.72
C ASP A 190 14.08 16.34 5.50
N THR A 191 13.78 15.05 5.68
CA THR A 191 12.46 14.49 5.37
C THR A 191 11.38 15.03 6.28
N THR A 192 10.24 15.37 5.68
CA THR A 192 9.05 15.84 6.40
C THR A 192 8.05 14.72 6.65
N LEU A 193 8.04 13.70 5.79
CA LEU A 193 7.13 12.55 5.81
C LEU A 193 7.89 11.22 5.67
N LEU A 194 7.76 10.31 6.63
CA LEU A 194 8.43 9.01 6.58
C LEU A 194 7.47 7.83 6.58
N THR A 195 7.73 6.88 5.69
CA THR A 195 7.12 5.55 5.68
C THR A 195 8.17 4.53 6.09
N PHE A 196 7.89 3.74 7.13
CA PHE A 196 8.80 2.74 7.70
C PHE A 196 10.18 3.31 8.07
N PRO A 197 10.26 4.27 9.03
CA PRO A 197 11.52 4.88 9.42
C PRO A 197 12.56 3.82 9.83
N SER A 198 13.80 3.99 9.37
CA SER A 198 14.90 3.05 9.68
C SER A 198 15.60 3.31 11.02
N ALA A 199 15.31 4.46 11.64
CA ALA A 199 15.81 4.85 12.95
C ALA A 199 14.75 5.66 13.73
N GLU A 200 14.71 5.48 15.05
CA GLU A 200 13.89 6.29 15.95
C GLU A 200 14.43 7.72 16.09
N GLY A 201 13.54 8.70 16.32
CA GLY A 201 13.93 10.07 16.69
C GLY A 201 14.15 11.06 15.54
N GLN A 202 13.74 10.73 14.32
CA GLN A 202 13.70 11.71 13.22
C GLN A 202 12.51 12.68 13.43
N GLU A 203 12.74 13.99 13.42
CA GLU A 203 11.67 15.03 13.44
C GLU A 203 10.92 15.05 12.10
N ALA A 204 10.17 13.99 11.80
CA ALA A 204 9.34 13.85 10.62
C ALA A 204 7.94 13.37 11.04
N THR A 205 6.93 13.72 10.25
CA THR A 205 5.62 13.06 10.39
C THR A 205 5.78 11.63 9.93
N VAL A 206 5.62 10.68 10.85
CA VAL A 206 5.66 9.26 10.52
C VAL A 206 4.28 8.87 10.01
N VAL A 207 4.20 8.47 8.73
CA VAL A 207 2.98 7.84 8.17
C VAL A 207 2.75 6.51 8.87
N GLN A 208 3.84 5.77 9.10
CA GLN A 208 3.76 4.41 9.60
C GLN A 208 5.10 3.88 10.09
N THR A 209 5.10 3.18 11.23
CA THR A 209 6.19 2.27 11.62
C THR A 209 5.93 0.84 11.13
N ARG A 210 6.96 -0.03 11.20
CA ARG A 210 6.80 -1.46 10.89
C ARG A 210 6.05 -2.23 11.98
N GLU A 211 5.94 -1.66 13.18
CA GLU A 211 5.33 -2.28 14.37
C GLU A 211 3.87 -1.88 14.56
N GLU A 212 3.48 -0.66 14.16
CA GLU A 212 2.10 -0.14 14.27
C GLU A 212 1.08 -0.83 13.35
N TYR A 213 1.57 -1.74 12.52
CA TYR A 213 0.83 -2.27 11.42
C TYR A 213 0.99 -3.75 11.37
N VAL A 214 -0.09 -4.41 11.01
CA VAL A 214 -0.12 -5.85 10.78
C VAL A 214 0.68 -6.15 9.51
N THR A 215 2.01 -6.07 9.64
CA THR A 215 3.03 -6.33 8.65
C THR A 215 4.05 -7.33 9.19
N ARG A 216 4.61 -8.13 8.29
CA ARG A 216 5.84 -8.87 8.56
C ARG A 216 6.84 -8.59 7.44
N GLY A 217 7.84 -7.76 7.76
CA GLY A 217 8.77 -7.24 6.75
C GLY A 217 8.02 -6.39 5.70
N TRP A 218 8.03 -6.85 4.44
CA TRP A 218 7.35 -6.21 3.32
C TRP A 218 5.92 -6.72 3.08
N ILE A 219 5.52 -7.80 3.77
CA ILE A 219 4.20 -8.42 3.64
C ILE A 219 3.20 -7.62 4.47
N SER A 220 2.10 -7.20 3.84
CA SER A 220 1.00 -6.49 4.50
C SER A 220 -0.34 -6.95 3.96
N THR A 221 -1.39 -6.84 4.78
CA THR A 221 -2.76 -6.98 4.27
C THR A 221 -3.12 -5.80 3.37
N ARG A 222 -4.15 -5.97 2.52
CA ARG A 222 -4.62 -4.89 1.64
C ARG A 222 -5.20 -3.71 2.41
N THR A 223 -6.01 -3.98 3.45
CA THR A 223 -6.61 -2.94 4.31
C THR A 223 -5.53 -2.00 4.81
N GLN A 224 -4.46 -2.63 5.29
CA GLN A 224 -3.31 -1.96 5.82
C GLN A 224 -2.62 -1.22 4.67
N ALA A 225 -2.21 -1.88 3.58
CA ALA A 225 -1.51 -1.21 2.45
C ALA A 225 -2.24 0.02 1.90
N ARG A 226 -3.57 -0.02 1.89
CA ARG A 226 -4.43 1.10 1.53
C ARG A 226 -4.50 2.20 2.59
N ARG A 227 -4.48 1.83 3.87
CA ARG A 227 -4.38 2.78 4.98
C ARG A 227 -3.11 3.61 4.84
N ARG A 228 -1.96 2.99 4.55
CA ARG A 228 -0.70 3.72 4.31
C ARG A 228 -0.83 4.83 3.27
N VAL A 229 -1.46 4.53 2.13
CA VAL A 229 -1.68 5.52 1.06
C VAL A 229 -2.59 6.66 1.51
N ARG A 230 -3.66 6.35 2.27
CA ARG A 230 -4.57 7.37 2.82
C ARG A 230 -3.87 8.24 3.86
N ASP A 231 -3.12 7.64 4.78
CA ASP A 231 -2.41 8.35 5.84
C ASP A 231 -1.35 9.28 5.22
N ALA A 232 -0.61 8.83 4.20
CA ALA A 232 0.29 9.68 3.43
C ALA A 232 -0.47 10.84 2.75
N ALA A 233 -1.58 10.55 2.08
CA ALA A 233 -2.39 11.57 1.41
C ALA A 233 -2.95 12.62 2.38
N ASP A 234 -3.35 12.22 3.58
CA ASP A 234 -3.89 13.13 4.59
C ASP A 234 -2.82 14.05 5.17
N VAL A 235 -1.59 13.56 5.34
CA VAL A 235 -0.46 14.41 5.73
C VAL A 235 -0.12 15.40 4.60
N LEU A 236 -0.05 14.94 3.35
CA LEU A 236 0.21 15.78 2.18
C LEU A 236 -0.84 16.89 2.05
N ARG A 237 -2.13 16.55 2.20
CA ARG A 237 -3.25 17.49 2.17
C ARG A 237 -3.18 18.50 3.33
N SER A 238 -2.85 18.05 4.53
CA SER A 238 -2.74 18.91 5.71
C SER A 238 -1.57 19.89 5.60
N ALA A 239 -0.46 19.46 5.00
CA ALA A 239 0.67 20.34 4.71
C ALA A 239 0.30 21.46 3.72
N ALA A 240 -0.61 21.19 2.79
CA ALA A 240 -1.16 22.20 1.89
C ALA A 240 -2.10 23.19 2.60
N GLY A 241 -2.97 22.69 3.49
CA GLY A 241 -4.01 23.48 4.17
C GLY A 241 -3.51 24.49 5.20
N ARG A 242 -2.31 24.27 5.79
CA ARG A 242 -1.68 25.22 6.73
C ARG A 242 -1.30 26.57 6.11
N ASN A 243 -1.45 26.74 4.79
CA ASN A 243 -1.11 27.97 4.06
C ASN A 243 -2.33 28.84 3.69
N ALA A 244 -3.55 28.50 4.11
CA ALA A 244 -4.75 29.30 3.86
C ALA A 244 -5.13 30.25 5.02
N GLY A 245 -4.26 30.40 6.02
CA GLY A 245 -4.46 31.23 7.22
C GLY A 245 -3.44 32.35 7.35
#